data_AF-A0A1G4IUG3-F1
#
_entry.id   AF-A0A1G4IUG3-F1
#
_cell.length_a   1.000
_cell.length_b   1.000
_cell.length_c   1.000
_cell.angle_alpha   90.00
_cell.angle_beta   90.00
_cell.angle_gamma   90.00
#
_symmetry.space_group_name_H-M   'P 1'
#
loop_
_entity.id
_entity.type
_entity.pdbx_description
1 polymer ?
#
loop_
_entity_poly.entity_id
_entity_poly.type
_entity_poly.pdbx_seq_one_letter_code
_entity_poly.pdbx_strand_id
1 'polypeptide(L)'
;MSDTDKPTNLLLDSVWPSIDVKGTGYIYGKDFPLAVSKMEELLSKGQGISERTSLVSKTGQEILKKFSSDQEFFKVYKEDFAELFNGLLGTSFKTAVQTCTEDKSLDFIRAAREMASFHENEDTPVDSETIRSEVVGLKAQIDELRRQNLEKDRTIAAKDAILFDLQSTGASAPGSPITERGLRNLRTRIANLTEDLQGKDDVIRDKDRELLSLTKKVGEYRDKYQFLEREFQFYKDHGELQKPESTKEATKHEFIISELRRKINDQGDMINAMRAQVGSKQIFLPTTSKTGPESSILDAIPVRKTLKWIAVVVMVVLGANIFLFFVASMKSAFGTDSSSAINPQIQLEWWERMPVFSKIGWFFSEYLEHDWASTSDDEISSNYDKIFGV
;
A
#
# COMPACT_ATOMS: atom_id res chain seq x y z
N MET A 1 -24.60 -16.42 -11.43
CA MET A 1 -25.41 -15.42 -10.71
C MET A 1 -26.49 -14.96 -11.66
N SER A 2 -27.74 -15.18 -11.30
CA SER A 2 -28.92 -14.87 -12.08
C SER A 2 -29.09 -13.35 -12.21
N ASP A 3 -29.50 -12.85 -13.38
CA ASP A 3 -29.74 -11.41 -13.62
C ASP A 3 -30.72 -10.76 -12.61
N THR A 4 -31.52 -11.59 -11.94
CA THR A 4 -32.52 -11.18 -10.95
C THR A 4 -31.95 -10.86 -9.57
N ASP A 5 -30.65 -11.11 -9.30
CA ASP A 5 -30.00 -10.79 -8.02
C ASP A 5 -29.30 -9.41 -8.05
N LYS A 6 -29.24 -8.78 -9.22
CA LYS A 6 -28.67 -7.45 -9.42
C LYS A 6 -29.34 -6.36 -8.55
N PRO A 7 -30.67 -6.21 -8.47
CA PRO A 7 -31.28 -5.10 -7.75
C PRO A 7 -31.08 -5.18 -6.23
N THR A 8 -31.15 -6.39 -5.66
CA THR A 8 -30.93 -6.62 -4.22
C THR A 8 -29.50 -6.29 -3.82
N ASN A 9 -28.53 -6.70 -4.65
CA ASN A 9 -27.13 -6.41 -4.40
C ASN A 9 -26.84 -4.92 -4.54
N LEU A 10 -27.45 -4.22 -5.50
CA LEU A 10 -27.28 -2.77 -5.66
C LEU A 10 -27.81 -1.98 -4.46
N LEU A 11 -28.95 -2.36 -3.90
CA LEU A 11 -29.49 -1.73 -2.68
C LEU A 11 -28.54 -1.94 -1.50
N LEU A 12 -28.09 -3.19 -1.30
CA LEU A 12 -27.15 -3.54 -0.25
C LEU A 12 -25.82 -2.79 -0.42
N ASP A 13 -25.26 -2.77 -1.63
CA ASP A 13 -24.02 -2.08 -1.99
C ASP A 13 -24.08 -0.56 -1.73
N SER A 14 -25.26 0.04 -1.89
CA SER A 14 -25.47 1.47 -1.64
C SER A 14 -25.53 1.80 -0.14
N VAL A 15 -26.18 0.93 0.65
CA VAL A 15 -26.38 1.15 2.08
C VAL A 15 -25.16 0.72 2.91
N TRP A 16 -24.45 -0.32 2.49
CA TRP A 16 -23.37 -0.93 3.26
C TRP A 16 -22.29 0.07 3.73
N PRO A 17 -21.76 0.96 2.87
CA PRO A 17 -20.73 1.92 3.27
C PRO A 17 -21.19 2.91 4.33
N SER A 18 -22.51 3.17 4.43
CA SER A 18 -23.06 4.06 5.46
C SER A 18 -23.05 3.45 6.86
N ILE A 19 -22.82 2.15 6.97
CA ILE A 19 -22.92 1.39 8.23
C ILE A 19 -21.55 0.84 8.59
N ASP A 20 -20.86 0.23 7.63
CA ASP A 20 -19.48 -0.21 7.75
C ASP A 20 -18.52 0.94 7.40
N VAL A 21 -18.54 2.00 8.23
CA VAL A 21 -17.68 3.18 8.06
C VAL A 21 -16.20 2.81 8.03
N LYS A 22 -15.83 1.68 8.64
CA LYS A 22 -14.45 1.19 8.72
C LYS A 22 -14.05 0.33 7.51
N GLY A 23 -14.96 -0.01 6.61
CA GLY A 23 -14.69 -0.88 5.46
C GLY A 23 -14.19 -2.27 5.86
N THR A 24 -14.69 -2.81 6.97
CA THR A 24 -14.28 -4.10 7.53
C THR A 24 -14.89 -5.31 6.82
N GLY A 25 -15.94 -5.11 6.02
CA GLY A 25 -16.66 -6.17 5.31
C GLY A 25 -17.75 -6.85 6.14
N TYR A 26 -17.97 -6.43 7.40
CA TYR A 26 -19.02 -6.94 8.26
C TYR A 26 -19.61 -5.84 9.14
N ILE A 27 -20.84 -6.06 9.61
CA ILE A 27 -21.50 -5.25 10.64
C ILE A 27 -21.78 -6.10 11.88
N TYR A 28 -21.98 -5.47 13.02
CA TYR A 28 -22.39 -6.19 14.22
C TYR A 28 -23.91 -6.40 14.26
N GLY A 29 -24.38 -7.43 14.95
CA GLY A 29 -25.80 -7.74 15.06
C GLY A 29 -26.63 -6.58 15.62
N LYS A 30 -26.03 -5.74 16.48
CA LYS A 30 -26.66 -4.49 16.93
C LYS A 30 -26.99 -3.50 15.82
N ASP A 31 -26.21 -3.49 14.74
CA ASP A 31 -26.33 -2.55 13.62
C ASP A 31 -27.24 -3.11 12.51
N PHE A 32 -27.68 -4.37 12.64
CA PHE A 32 -28.53 -5.03 11.66
C PHE A 32 -29.89 -4.32 11.46
N PRO A 33 -30.62 -3.88 12.50
CA PRO A 33 -31.86 -3.12 12.32
C PRO A 33 -31.63 -1.73 11.68
N LEU A 34 -30.48 -1.12 11.94
CA LEU A 34 -30.09 0.15 11.32
C LEU A 34 -29.88 -0.03 9.82
N ALA A 35 -29.29 -1.17 9.41
CA ALA A 35 -29.14 -1.52 8.00
C ALA A 35 -30.47 -1.59 7.26
N VAL A 36 -31.42 -2.32 7.83
CA VAL A 36 -32.77 -2.45 7.27
C VAL A 36 -33.47 -1.08 7.21
N SER A 37 -33.36 -0.27 8.27
CA SER A 37 -33.96 1.07 8.32
C SER A 37 -33.39 2.01 7.24
N LYS A 38 -32.09 1.93 6.96
CA LYS A 38 -31.44 2.72 5.90
C LYS A 38 -31.84 2.26 4.50
N MET A 39 -32.05 0.96 4.31
CA MET A 39 -32.61 0.44 3.05
C MET A 39 -34.04 0.95 2.83
N GLU A 40 -34.88 0.92 3.87
CA GLU A 40 -36.24 1.47 3.82
C GLU A 40 -36.23 2.98 3.51
N GLU A 41 -35.30 3.73 4.10
CA GLU A 41 -35.10 5.16 3.82
C GLU A 41 -34.76 5.41 2.34
N LEU A 42 -33.84 4.63 1.77
CA LEU A 42 -33.48 4.75 0.35
C LEU A 42 -34.61 4.37 -0.59
N LEU A 43 -35.36 3.31 -0.27
CA LEU A 43 -36.53 2.92 -1.06
C LEU A 43 -37.62 4.01 -1.02
N SER A 44 -37.86 4.59 0.16
CA SER A 44 -38.81 5.69 0.35
C SER A 44 -38.44 6.95 -0.45
N LYS A 45 -37.14 7.24 -0.61
CA LYS A 45 -36.68 8.38 -1.44
C LYS A 45 -37.06 8.22 -2.91
N GLY A 46 -37.09 7.00 -3.43
CA GLY A 46 -37.46 6.71 -4.82
C GLY A 46 -38.96 6.81 -5.11
N GLN A 47 -39.82 6.65 -4.10
CA GLN A 47 -41.27 6.54 -4.30
C GLN A 47 -42.05 7.84 -4.22
N GLY A 48 -41.41 8.96 -3.87
CA GLY A 48 -42.10 10.22 -3.65
C GLY A 48 -42.87 10.23 -2.34
N ILE A 49 -43.34 11.42 -1.92
CA ILE A 49 -43.77 11.74 -0.55
C ILE A 49 -44.95 10.88 -0.03
N SER A 50 -45.68 10.17 -0.90
CA SER A 50 -47.01 9.70 -0.55
C SER A 50 -47.08 8.34 0.17
N GLU A 51 -46.09 7.46 0.07
CA GLU A 51 -46.13 6.15 0.74
C GLU A 51 -44.75 5.73 1.25
N ARG A 52 -44.62 5.58 2.58
CA ARG A 52 -43.45 4.95 3.20
C ARG A 52 -43.60 3.43 3.04
N THR A 53 -42.83 2.83 2.15
CA THR A 53 -42.74 1.37 2.07
C THR A 53 -41.89 0.84 3.21
N SER A 54 -42.47 -0.05 4.01
CA SER A 54 -41.76 -0.82 5.04
C SER A 54 -41.29 -2.12 4.41
N LEU A 55 -39.98 -2.37 4.40
CA LEU A 55 -39.38 -3.60 3.90
C LEU A 55 -39.76 -4.79 4.80
N VAL A 56 -39.92 -4.51 6.09
CA VAL A 56 -40.22 -5.50 7.12
C VAL A 56 -41.56 -5.20 7.78
N SER A 57 -42.32 -6.24 8.11
CA SER A 57 -43.57 -6.11 8.88
C SER A 57 -43.29 -5.61 10.31
N LYS A 58 -44.30 -5.12 11.02
CA LYS A 58 -44.16 -4.70 12.44
C LYS A 58 -43.58 -5.82 13.31
N THR A 59 -44.06 -7.05 13.12
CA THR A 59 -43.54 -8.24 13.82
C THR A 59 -42.09 -8.49 13.46
N GLY A 60 -41.71 -8.34 12.19
CA GLY A 60 -40.32 -8.48 11.79
C GLY A 60 -39.40 -7.43 12.41
N GLN A 61 -39.86 -6.18 12.56
CA GLN A 61 -39.10 -5.13 13.25
C GLN A 61 -38.85 -5.50 14.73
N GLU A 62 -39.83 -6.10 15.41
CA GLU A 62 -39.64 -6.62 16.78
C GLU A 62 -38.64 -7.76 16.83
N ILE A 63 -38.68 -8.68 15.86
CA ILE A 63 -37.70 -9.79 15.74
C ILE A 63 -36.29 -9.23 15.53
N LEU A 64 -36.13 -8.25 14.64
CA LEU A 64 -34.83 -7.61 14.40
C LEU A 64 -34.30 -6.89 15.63
N LYS A 65 -35.18 -6.19 16.37
CA LYS A 65 -34.82 -5.51 17.63
C LYS A 65 -34.44 -6.51 18.73
N LYS A 66 -35.11 -7.66 18.78
CA LYS A 66 -34.75 -8.74 19.70
C LYS A 66 -33.41 -9.35 19.30
N PHE A 67 -33.21 -9.66 18.02
CA PHE A 67 -31.95 -10.16 17.49
C PHE A 67 -30.77 -9.22 17.78
N SER A 68 -30.95 -7.91 17.59
CA SER A 68 -29.91 -6.91 17.86
C SER A 68 -29.54 -6.83 19.35
N SER A 69 -30.48 -7.16 20.23
CA SER A 69 -30.27 -7.18 21.69
C SER A 69 -29.64 -8.51 22.14
N ASP A 70 -30.11 -9.63 21.60
CA ASP A 70 -29.66 -10.98 21.97
C ASP A 70 -28.26 -11.30 21.38
N GLN A 71 -27.93 -10.73 20.23
CA GLN A 71 -26.73 -11.03 19.44
C GLN A 71 -25.94 -9.76 19.06
N GLU A 72 -25.75 -8.85 20.02
CA GLU A 72 -25.08 -7.56 19.77
C GLU A 72 -23.70 -7.72 19.08
N PHE A 73 -22.90 -8.71 19.49
CA PHE A 73 -21.54 -8.91 18.98
C PHE A 73 -21.42 -9.88 17.81
N PHE A 74 -22.54 -10.42 17.32
CA PHE A 74 -22.53 -11.34 16.19
C PHE A 74 -22.11 -10.61 14.92
N LYS A 75 -21.11 -11.12 14.20
CA LYS A 75 -20.62 -10.51 12.96
C LYS A 75 -21.46 -10.98 11.80
N VAL A 76 -22.06 -10.04 11.09
CA VAL A 76 -22.84 -10.28 9.88
C VAL A 76 -22.04 -9.78 8.69
N TYR A 77 -21.53 -10.71 7.89
CA TYR A 77 -20.85 -10.39 6.63
C TYR A 77 -21.87 -9.96 5.59
N LYS A 78 -21.41 -9.16 4.62
CA LYS A 78 -22.24 -8.63 3.55
C LYS A 78 -22.89 -9.74 2.72
N GLU A 79 -22.13 -10.79 2.47
CA GLU A 79 -22.52 -11.95 1.68
C GLU A 79 -23.61 -12.77 2.39
N ASP A 80 -23.55 -12.82 3.72
CA ASP A 80 -24.47 -13.60 4.56
C ASP A 80 -25.74 -12.83 4.94
N PHE A 81 -25.79 -11.52 4.65
CA PHE A 81 -26.88 -10.65 5.07
C PHE A 81 -28.25 -11.14 4.56
N ALA A 82 -28.33 -11.52 3.28
CA ALA A 82 -29.59 -11.95 2.67
C ALA A 82 -30.09 -13.28 3.24
N GLU A 83 -29.17 -14.20 3.57
CA GLU A 83 -29.50 -15.48 4.19
C GLU A 83 -29.98 -15.28 5.63
N LEU A 84 -29.27 -14.47 6.41
CA LEU A 84 -29.66 -14.15 7.78
C LEU A 84 -31.01 -13.42 7.84
N PHE A 85 -31.24 -12.47 6.93
CA PHE A 85 -32.53 -11.78 6.80
C PHE A 85 -33.67 -12.78 6.57
N ASN A 86 -33.47 -13.73 5.65
CA ASN A 86 -34.45 -14.79 5.38
C ASN A 86 -34.66 -15.71 6.59
N GLY A 87 -33.60 -16.08 7.30
CA GLY A 87 -33.67 -16.91 8.50
C GLY A 87 -34.43 -16.25 9.66
N LEU A 88 -34.30 -14.92 9.81
CA LEU A 88 -34.98 -14.17 10.87
C LEU A 88 -36.46 -13.89 10.55
N LEU A 89 -36.76 -13.55 9.29
CA LEU A 89 -38.08 -13.03 8.91
C LEU A 89 -38.95 -14.04 8.17
N GLY A 90 -38.38 -15.18 7.75
CA GLY A 90 -39.07 -16.20 6.96
C GLY A 90 -39.47 -15.73 5.55
N THR A 91 -38.95 -14.58 5.11
CA THR A 91 -39.18 -14.02 3.77
C THR A 91 -37.85 -13.69 3.13
N SER A 92 -37.67 -14.08 1.87
CA SER A 92 -36.40 -13.81 1.19
C SER A 92 -36.21 -12.31 1.02
N PHE A 93 -34.99 -11.82 1.26
CA PHE A 93 -34.65 -10.40 1.08
C PHE A 93 -35.04 -9.90 -0.32
N LYS A 94 -34.88 -10.75 -1.33
CA LYS A 94 -35.28 -10.50 -2.71
C LYS A 94 -36.77 -10.27 -2.86
N THR A 95 -37.61 -11.12 -2.27
CA THR A 95 -39.06 -10.96 -2.29
C THR A 95 -39.46 -9.65 -1.60
N ALA A 96 -38.89 -9.36 -0.44
CA ALA A 96 -39.19 -8.13 0.30
C ALA A 96 -38.85 -6.87 -0.50
N VAL A 97 -37.67 -6.83 -1.13
CA VAL A 97 -37.28 -5.71 -2.01
C VAL A 97 -38.18 -5.63 -3.23
N GLN A 98 -38.48 -6.75 -3.89
CA GLN A 98 -39.35 -6.79 -5.07
C GLN A 98 -40.75 -6.24 -4.76
N THR A 99 -41.37 -6.66 -3.66
CA THR A 99 -42.67 -6.14 -3.20
C THR A 99 -42.65 -4.63 -2.96
N CYS A 100 -41.51 -4.07 -2.52
CA CYS A 100 -41.38 -2.62 -2.35
C CYS A 100 -41.13 -1.87 -3.67
N THR A 101 -40.65 -2.56 -4.72
CA THR A 101 -40.21 -1.95 -5.99
C THR A 101 -41.14 -2.21 -7.17
N GLU A 102 -42.32 -2.81 -6.96
CA GLU A 102 -43.17 -3.49 -7.98
C GLU A 102 -43.39 -2.77 -9.34
N ASP A 103 -43.14 -1.47 -9.48
CA ASP A 103 -43.29 -0.73 -10.74
C ASP A 103 -42.14 0.22 -11.12
N LYS A 104 -41.10 0.37 -10.29
CA LYS A 104 -40.03 1.36 -10.51
C LYS A 104 -38.65 0.73 -10.36
N SER A 105 -37.91 0.73 -11.47
CA SER A 105 -36.51 0.31 -11.51
C SER A 105 -35.67 1.11 -10.52
N LEU A 106 -34.73 0.45 -9.83
CA LEU A 106 -33.76 1.04 -8.89
C LEU A 106 -32.71 1.93 -9.59
N ASP A 107 -33.00 2.42 -10.80
CA ASP A 107 -32.09 3.24 -11.60
C ASP A 107 -31.74 4.56 -10.90
N PHE A 108 -32.60 5.05 -10.01
CA PHE A 108 -32.32 6.22 -9.18
C PHE A 108 -31.14 6.00 -8.22
N ILE A 109 -30.91 4.78 -7.74
CA ILE A 109 -29.77 4.45 -6.88
C ILE A 109 -28.47 4.53 -7.67
N ARG A 110 -28.49 4.08 -8.94
CA ARG A 110 -27.35 4.20 -9.84
C ARG A 110 -27.02 5.67 -10.11
N ALA A 111 -28.03 6.48 -10.42
CA ALA A 111 -27.87 7.91 -10.65
C ALA A 111 -27.37 8.65 -9.40
N ALA A 112 -27.89 8.32 -8.21
CA ALA A 112 -27.45 8.92 -6.95
C ALA A 112 -25.99 8.59 -6.62
N ARG A 113 -25.53 7.37 -6.92
CA ARG A 113 -24.13 6.96 -6.74
C ARG A 113 -23.18 7.73 -7.66
N GLU A 114 -23.59 7.96 -8.90
CA GLU A 114 -22.80 8.74 -9.86
C GLU A 114 -22.72 10.24 -9.47
N MET A 115 -23.74 10.78 -8.80
CA MET A 115 -23.70 12.16 -8.30
C MET A 115 -22.98 12.31 -6.95
N ALA A 116 -23.10 11.34 -6.04
CA ALA A 116 -22.47 11.40 -4.71
C ALA A 116 -20.94 11.35 -4.78
N SER A 117 -20.35 10.68 -5.79
CA SER A 117 -18.90 10.68 -5.97
C SER A 117 -18.32 12.04 -6.37
N PHE A 118 -19.15 13.05 -6.64
CA PHE A 118 -18.71 14.40 -6.96
C PHE A 118 -18.86 15.40 -5.81
N HIS A 119 -19.69 15.14 -4.80
CA HIS A 119 -20.02 16.14 -3.78
C HIS A 119 -19.34 15.96 -2.42
N GLU A 120 -18.80 14.80 -2.08
CA GLU A 120 -18.22 14.53 -0.74
C GLU A 120 -16.80 15.10 -0.53
N ASN A 121 -16.26 15.87 -1.49
CA ASN A 121 -14.94 16.51 -1.39
C ASN A 121 -15.01 18.05 -1.25
N GLU A 122 -16.17 18.63 -0.97
CA GLU A 122 -16.32 20.11 -0.93
C GLU A 122 -15.81 20.82 0.33
N ASP A 123 -15.38 20.11 1.38
CA ASP A 123 -14.89 20.75 2.63
C ASP A 123 -13.37 20.98 2.71
N THR A 124 -12.65 20.77 1.61
CA THR A 124 -11.29 21.32 1.48
C THR A 124 -11.31 22.45 0.44
N PRO A 125 -10.85 23.67 0.78
CA PRO A 125 -10.77 24.77 -0.17
C PRO A 125 -9.56 24.53 -1.07
N VAL A 126 -9.60 23.46 -1.87
CA VAL A 126 -8.68 23.28 -2.98
C VAL A 126 -9.32 23.99 -4.16
N ASP A 127 -8.62 24.99 -4.66
CA ASP A 127 -9.05 25.88 -5.73
C ASP A 127 -9.56 25.06 -6.92
N SER A 128 -10.88 24.93 -7.01
CA SER A 128 -11.57 23.99 -7.90
C SER A 128 -11.24 24.20 -9.39
N GLU A 129 -10.78 25.41 -9.73
CA GLU A 129 -10.29 25.80 -11.04
C GLU A 129 -8.96 25.08 -11.39
N THR A 130 -8.07 24.92 -10.39
CA THR A 130 -6.77 24.28 -10.55
C THR A 130 -6.93 22.79 -10.83
N ILE A 131 -7.75 22.09 -10.04
CA ILE A 131 -8.04 20.66 -10.25
C ILE A 131 -8.72 20.45 -11.61
N ARG A 132 -9.67 21.30 -12.00
CA ARG A 132 -10.31 21.22 -13.32
C ARG A 132 -9.30 21.39 -14.45
N SER A 133 -8.36 22.33 -14.31
CA SER A 133 -7.30 22.55 -15.31
C SER A 133 -6.36 21.34 -15.41
N GLU A 134 -6.01 20.73 -14.28
CA GLU A 134 -5.17 19.52 -14.23
C GLU A 134 -5.88 18.31 -14.83
N VAL A 135 -7.18 18.12 -14.54
CA VAL A 135 -7.97 17.03 -15.11
C VAL A 135 -8.11 17.18 -16.63
N VAL A 136 -8.28 18.40 -17.14
CA VAL A 136 -8.27 18.67 -18.58
C VAL A 136 -6.89 18.37 -19.18
N GLY A 137 -5.81 18.75 -18.50
CA GLY A 137 -4.44 18.44 -18.91
C GLY A 137 -4.14 16.94 -18.97
N LEU A 138 -4.52 16.20 -17.93
CA LEU A 138 -4.37 14.74 -17.86
C LEU A 138 -5.20 14.04 -18.93
N LYS A 139 -6.42 14.52 -19.19
CA LYS A 139 -7.27 13.97 -20.26
C LYS A 139 -6.63 14.15 -21.64
N ALA A 140 -6.07 15.33 -21.90
CA ALA A 140 -5.33 15.60 -23.14
C ALA A 140 -4.09 14.69 -23.29
N GLN A 141 -3.35 14.44 -22.20
CA GLN A 141 -2.22 13.49 -22.21
C GLN A 141 -2.67 12.06 -22.48
N ILE A 142 -3.78 11.60 -21.89
CA ILE A 142 -4.33 10.26 -22.13
C ILE A 142 -4.75 10.10 -23.59
N ASP A 143 -5.41 11.10 -24.18
CA ASP A 143 -5.84 11.04 -25.57
C ASP A 143 -4.65 11.04 -26.54
N GLU A 144 -3.58 11.78 -26.24
CA GLU A 144 -2.33 11.74 -27.01
C GLU A 144 -1.63 10.38 -26.90
N LEU A 145 -1.54 9.79 -25.71
CA LEU A 145 -1.00 8.44 -25.52
C LEU A 145 -1.80 7.38 -26.28
N ARG A 146 -3.14 7.49 -26.29
CA ARG A 146 -4.01 6.62 -27.10
C ARG A 146 -3.73 6.76 -28.59
N ARG A 147 -3.56 7.99 -29.08
CA ARG A 147 -3.20 8.25 -30.48
C ARG A 147 -1.86 7.61 -30.85
N GLN A 148 -0.86 7.74 -29.98
CA GLN A 148 0.45 7.14 -30.19
C GLN A 148 0.42 5.60 -30.16
N ASN A 149 -0.38 4.99 -29.27
CA ASN A 149 -0.55 3.54 -29.25
C ASN A 149 -1.22 3.04 -30.54
N LEU A 150 -2.25 3.74 -31.02
CA LEU A 150 -2.93 3.38 -32.26
C LEU A 150 -2.01 3.50 -33.48
N GLU A 151 -1.10 4.47 -33.49
CA GLU A 151 -0.06 4.60 -34.52
C GLU A 151 0.96 3.46 -34.45
N LYS A 152 1.39 3.07 -33.24
CA LYS A 152 2.27 1.91 -33.03
C LYS A 152 1.61 0.61 -33.50
N ASP A 153 0.34 0.39 -33.18
CA ASP A 153 -0.40 -0.80 -33.63
C ASP A 153 -0.49 -0.89 -35.16
N ARG A 154 -0.70 0.25 -35.84
CA ARG A 154 -0.63 0.31 -37.32
C ARG A 154 0.75 -0.05 -37.85
N THR A 155 1.83 0.44 -37.22
CA THR A 155 3.18 0.07 -37.65
C THR A 155 3.52 -1.39 -37.39
N ILE A 156 2.97 -2.00 -36.33
CA ILE A 156 3.12 -3.44 -36.05
C ILE A 156 2.38 -4.23 -37.13
N ALA A 157 1.12 -3.91 -37.40
CA ALA A 157 0.34 -4.57 -38.45
C ALA A 157 1.00 -4.47 -39.84
N ALA A 158 1.58 -3.32 -40.18
CA ALA A 158 2.33 -3.15 -41.42
C ALA A 158 3.60 -4.01 -41.47
N LYS A 159 4.33 -4.15 -40.36
CA LYS A 159 5.49 -5.03 -40.27
C LYS A 159 5.11 -6.50 -40.38
N ASP A 160 4.00 -6.91 -39.78
CA ASP A 160 3.50 -8.28 -39.84
C ASP A 160 3.05 -8.65 -41.26
N ALA A 161 2.43 -7.73 -42.00
CA ALA A 161 2.10 -7.92 -43.41
C ALA A 161 3.36 -8.12 -44.26
N ILE A 162 4.43 -7.34 -44.04
CA ILE A 162 5.71 -7.51 -44.73
C ILE A 162 6.36 -8.85 -44.36
N LEU A 163 6.29 -9.27 -43.10
CA LEU A 163 6.82 -10.57 -42.67
C LEU A 163 6.06 -11.73 -43.34
N PHE A 164 4.74 -11.62 -43.47
CA PHE A 164 3.91 -12.60 -44.15
C PHE A 164 4.28 -12.72 -45.63
N ASP A 165 4.47 -11.59 -46.34
CA ASP A 165 4.91 -11.57 -47.73
C ASP A 165 6.32 -12.14 -47.92
N LEU A 166 7.24 -11.88 -46.99
CA LEU A 166 8.58 -12.46 -47.03
C LEU A 166 8.58 -13.97 -46.79
N GLN A 167 7.72 -14.46 -45.89
CA GLN A 167 7.56 -15.90 -45.66
C GLN A 167 6.92 -16.63 -46.85
N SER A 168 5.93 -16.02 -47.50
CA SER A 168 5.29 -16.60 -48.69
C SER A 168 6.24 -16.61 -49.90
N THR A 169 7.08 -15.58 -50.05
CA THR A 169 8.06 -15.46 -51.16
C THR A 169 9.30 -16.34 -50.94
N GLY A 170 9.70 -16.59 -49.69
CA GLY A 170 10.88 -17.40 -49.33
C GLY A 170 10.74 -18.92 -49.54
N ALA A 171 9.55 -19.42 -49.90
CA ALA A 171 9.31 -20.84 -50.14
C ALA A 171 9.69 -21.32 -51.56
N SER A 172 10.15 -20.42 -52.45
CA SER A 172 10.51 -20.79 -53.83
C SER A 172 12.00 -20.58 -54.14
N ALA A 173 12.64 -21.70 -54.50
CA ALA A 173 13.97 -21.87 -55.10
C ALA A 173 15.22 -21.72 -54.20
N PRO A 174 15.84 -22.84 -53.76
CA PRO A 174 17.15 -22.84 -53.13
C PRO A 174 18.24 -22.81 -54.22
N GLY A 175 18.97 -21.70 -54.34
CA GLY A 175 20.23 -21.72 -55.13
C GLY A 175 20.70 -20.45 -55.82
N SER A 176 20.46 -19.24 -55.29
CA SER A 176 21.05 -18.01 -55.86
C SER A 176 21.92 -17.23 -54.85
N PRO A 177 23.16 -16.82 -55.20
CA PRO A 177 24.13 -16.16 -54.31
C PRO A 177 23.72 -14.73 -53.85
N ILE A 178 22.57 -14.24 -54.32
CA ILE A 178 21.96 -12.97 -53.86
C ILE A 178 21.35 -13.13 -52.44
N THR A 179 21.06 -14.36 -52.02
CA THR A 179 20.44 -14.66 -50.72
C THR A 179 21.36 -14.44 -49.52
N GLU A 180 22.70 -14.54 -49.66
CA GLU A 180 23.63 -14.36 -48.54
C GLU A 180 23.68 -12.92 -48.03
N ARG A 181 23.59 -11.90 -48.90
CA ARG A 181 23.53 -10.49 -48.46
C ARG A 181 22.22 -10.18 -47.75
N GLY A 182 21.10 -10.73 -48.25
CA GLY A 182 19.80 -10.61 -47.60
C GLY A 182 19.80 -11.25 -46.20
N LEU A 183 20.38 -12.45 -46.08
CA LEU A 183 20.55 -13.16 -44.80
C LEU A 183 21.42 -12.41 -43.81
N ARG A 184 22.52 -11.77 -44.26
CA ARG A 184 23.35 -10.92 -43.37
C ARG A 184 22.57 -9.71 -42.86
N ASN A 185 21.84 -9.01 -43.73
CA ASN A 185 21.01 -7.88 -43.33
C ASN A 185 19.88 -8.29 -42.37
N LEU A 186 19.25 -9.45 -42.59
CA LEU A 186 18.25 -10.02 -41.69
C LEU A 186 18.86 -10.38 -40.33
N ARG A 187 20.06 -11.00 -40.31
CA ARG A 187 20.76 -11.31 -39.06
C ARG A 187 21.13 -10.05 -38.28
N THR A 188 21.63 -9.01 -38.95
CA THR A 188 21.91 -7.71 -38.30
C THR A 188 20.63 -7.08 -37.77
N ARG A 189 19.52 -7.15 -38.51
CA ARG A 189 18.23 -6.61 -38.05
C ARG A 189 17.65 -7.39 -36.88
N ILE A 190 17.78 -8.72 -36.87
CA ILE A 190 17.40 -9.56 -35.74
C ILE A 190 18.26 -9.23 -34.54
N ALA A 191 19.59 -9.12 -34.69
CA ALA A 191 20.48 -8.74 -33.60
C ALA A 191 20.11 -7.38 -33.00
N ASN A 192 19.86 -6.37 -33.84
CA ASN A 192 19.43 -5.05 -33.38
C ASN A 192 18.06 -5.08 -32.68
N LEU A 193 17.12 -5.90 -33.16
CA LEU A 193 15.80 -6.06 -32.52
C LEU A 193 15.92 -6.77 -31.17
N THR A 194 16.80 -7.78 -31.06
CA THR A 194 17.07 -8.46 -29.80
C THR A 194 17.72 -7.52 -28.80
N GLU A 195 18.66 -6.68 -29.23
CA GLU A 195 19.28 -5.64 -28.41
C GLU A 195 18.25 -4.59 -27.94
N ASP A 196 17.36 -4.12 -28.83
CA ASP A 196 16.28 -3.19 -28.47
C ASP A 196 15.27 -3.81 -27.48
N LEU A 197 14.93 -5.10 -27.65
CA LEU A 197 14.09 -5.82 -26.69
C LEU A 197 14.77 -5.96 -25.33
N GLN A 198 16.05 -6.32 -25.31
CA GLN A 198 16.81 -6.41 -24.07
C GLN A 198 16.91 -5.05 -23.37
N GLY A 199 17.13 -3.98 -24.12
CA GLY A 199 17.11 -2.61 -23.58
C GLY A 199 15.75 -2.23 -22.99
N LYS A 200 14.64 -2.64 -23.62
CA LYS A 200 13.29 -2.44 -23.10
C LYS A 200 13.04 -3.24 -21.82
N ASP A 201 13.50 -4.48 -21.74
CA ASP A 201 13.37 -5.31 -20.54
C ASP A 201 14.15 -4.72 -19.35
N ASP A 202 15.34 -4.16 -19.60
CA ASP A 202 16.10 -3.46 -18.56
C ASP A 202 15.37 -2.21 -18.05
N VAL A 203 14.77 -1.41 -18.96
CA VAL A 203 13.96 -0.24 -18.60
C VAL A 203 12.73 -0.64 -17.79
N ILE A 204 12.04 -1.72 -18.17
CA ILE A 204 10.89 -2.24 -17.42
C ILE A 204 11.32 -2.63 -16.01
N ARG A 205 12.42 -3.36 -15.88
CA ARG A 205 12.94 -3.79 -14.57
C ARG A 205 13.31 -2.61 -13.67
N ASP A 206 13.87 -1.55 -14.23
CA ASP A 206 14.20 -0.34 -13.46
C ASP A 206 12.93 0.43 -13.05
N LYS A 207 11.91 0.48 -13.91
CA LYS A 207 10.60 1.05 -13.58
C LYS A 207 9.86 0.25 -12.50
N ASP A 208 9.98 -1.07 -12.50
CA ASP A 208 9.43 -1.92 -11.44
C ASP A 208 10.10 -1.66 -10.09
N ARG A 209 11.43 -1.43 -10.08
CA ARG A 209 12.15 -1.03 -8.86
C ARG A 209 11.69 0.35 -8.36
N GLU A 210 11.49 1.30 -9.26
CA GLU A 210 10.96 2.63 -8.94
C GLU A 210 9.55 2.52 -8.34
N LEU A 211 8.67 1.73 -8.96
CA LEU A 211 7.31 1.47 -8.47
C LEU A 211 7.31 0.83 -7.08
N LEU A 212 8.18 -0.15 -6.83
CA LEU A 212 8.34 -0.76 -5.51
C LEU A 212 8.78 0.28 -4.47
N SER A 213 9.70 1.17 -4.83
CA SER A 213 10.17 2.23 -3.94
C SER A 213 9.08 3.25 -3.61
N LEU A 214 8.28 3.66 -4.60
CA LEU A 214 7.15 4.56 -4.44
C LEU A 214 6.05 3.92 -3.60
N THR A 215 5.74 2.65 -3.85
CA THR A 215 4.76 1.89 -3.06
C THR A 215 5.17 1.82 -1.59
N LYS A 216 6.46 1.59 -1.32
CA LYS A 216 7.00 1.61 0.03
C LYS A 216 6.85 2.99 0.69
N LYS A 217 7.21 4.07 -0.02
CA LYS A 217 7.04 5.45 0.48
C LYS A 217 5.59 5.80 0.78
N VAL A 218 4.65 5.41 -0.09
CA VAL A 218 3.21 5.61 0.12
C VAL A 218 2.75 4.86 1.38
N GLY A 219 3.25 3.63 1.61
CA GLY A 219 3.02 2.89 2.85
C GLY A 219 3.55 3.64 4.09
N GLU A 220 4.78 4.12 4.04
CA GLU A 220 5.41 4.90 5.13
C GLU A 220 4.61 6.19 5.45
N TYR A 221 4.14 6.92 4.43
CA TYR A 221 3.30 8.09 4.64
C TYR A 221 1.94 7.73 5.23
N ARG A 222 1.29 6.67 4.73
CA ARG A 222 0.03 6.19 5.30
C ARG A 222 0.17 5.86 6.78
N ASP A 223 1.24 5.18 7.16
CA ASP A 223 1.52 4.84 8.56
C ASP A 223 1.75 6.09 9.41
N LYS A 224 2.48 7.09 8.88
CA LYS A 224 2.67 8.40 9.52
C LYS A 224 1.35 9.14 9.72
N TYR A 225 0.48 9.18 8.71
CA TYR A 225 -0.84 9.82 8.82
C TYR A 225 -1.73 9.12 9.83
N GLN A 226 -1.79 7.79 9.80
CA GLN A 226 -2.57 7.04 10.79
C GLN A 226 -2.04 7.22 12.22
N PHE A 227 -0.73 7.39 12.39
CA PHE A 227 -0.14 7.72 13.68
C PHE A 227 -0.58 9.12 14.14
N LEU A 228 -0.50 10.11 13.26
CA LEU A 228 -0.89 11.49 13.55
C LEU A 228 -2.38 11.63 13.84
N GLU A 229 -3.23 10.91 13.10
CA GLU A 229 -4.68 10.84 13.34
C GLU A 229 -4.99 10.28 14.73
N ARG A 230 -4.26 9.22 15.15
CA ARG A 230 -4.41 8.64 16.48
C ARG A 230 -3.92 9.57 17.58
N GLU A 231 -2.80 10.25 17.35
CA GLU A 231 -2.27 11.26 18.27
C GLU A 231 -3.28 12.41 18.44
N PHE A 232 -3.83 12.89 17.32
CA PHE A 232 -4.86 13.92 17.31
C PHE A 232 -6.12 13.48 18.07
N GLN A 233 -6.61 12.26 17.81
CA GLN A 233 -7.78 11.72 18.50
C GLN A 233 -7.51 11.54 20.01
N PHE A 234 -6.31 11.09 20.38
CA PHE A 234 -5.89 10.98 21.78
C PHE A 234 -5.93 12.34 22.47
N TYR A 235 -5.34 13.39 21.88
CA TYR A 235 -5.38 14.74 22.45
C TYR A 235 -6.77 15.36 22.42
N LYS A 236 -7.61 15.05 21.44
CA LYS A 236 -9.01 15.48 21.42
C LYS A 236 -9.77 14.91 22.61
N ASP A 237 -9.57 13.62 22.89
CA ASP A 237 -10.28 12.91 23.97
C ASP A 237 -9.73 13.28 25.37
N HIS A 238 -8.45 13.68 25.49
CA HIS A 238 -7.79 13.99 26.76
C HIS A 238 -7.52 15.49 27.00
N GLY A 239 -7.71 16.34 25.99
CA GLY A 239 -7.27 17.73 25.98
C GLY A 239 -8.26 18.76 26.55
N GLU A 240 -9.54 18.41 26.73
CA GLU A 240 -10.55 19.38 27.20
C GLU A 240 -10.48 19.70 28.71
N LEU A 241 -9.73 18.94 29.52
CA LEU A 241 -9.89 19.01 30.99
C LEU A 241 -8.70 19.53 31.81
N GLN A 242 -7.50 19.76 31.28
CA GLN A 242 -6.36 20.21 32.12
C GLN A 242 -5.38 21.18 31.43
N LYS A 243 -5.37 22.44 31.88
CA LYS A 243 -4.14 23.27 31.97
C LYS A 243 -3.46 22.91 33.31
N PRO A 244 -2.13 22.68 33.40
CA PRO A 244 -1.04 23.54 32.90
C PRO A 244 0.06 22.79 32.11
N GLU A 245 1.05 23.50 31.57
CA GLU A 245 2.13 23.00 30.68
C GLU A 245 2.84 21.71 31.10
N SER A 246 2.87 21.35 32.39
CA SER A 246 3.48 20.10 32.88
C SER A 246 2.71 18.83 32.49
N THR A 247 1.44 18.93 32.06
CA THR A 247 0.66 17.76 31.62
C THR A 247 0.83 17.45 30.13
N LYS A 248 1.40 18.36 29.33
CA LYS A 248 1.70 18.11 27.90
C LYS A 248 2.77 17.03 27.73
N GLU A 249 3.83 17.05 28.54
CA GLU A 249 4.84 15.98 28.51
C GLU A 249 4.28 14.66 29.03
N ALA A 250 3.47 14.70 30.10
CA ALA A 250 2.84 13.51 30.65
C ALA A 250 1.87 12.82 29.65
N THR A 251 1.07 13.60 28.93
CA THR A 251 0.14 13.09 27.89
C THR A 251 0.89 12.58 26.65
N LYS A 252 2.00 13.21 26.26
CA LYS A 252 2.89 12.68 25.20
C LYS A 252 3.48 11.32 25.59
N HIS A 253 3.91 11.17 26.84
CA HIS A 253 4.41 9.87 27.34
C HIS A 253 3.30 8.81 27.39
N GLU A 254 2.08 9.18 27.79
CA GLU A 254 0.93 8.27 27.80
C GLU A 254 0.57 7.79 26.39
N PHE A 255 0.57 8.69 25.40
CA PHE A 255 0.36 8.33 24.00
C PHE A 255 1.45 7.38 23.49
N ILE A 256 2.73 7.69 23.74
CA ILE A 256 3.87 6.81 23.37
C ILE A 256 3.73 5.42 24.00
N ILE A 257 3.32 5.34 25.28
CA ILE A 257 3.10 4.07 25.97
C ILE A 257 1.93 3.30 25.34
N SER A 258 0.85 3.99 24.97
CA SER A 258 -0.31 3.38 24.31
C SER A 258 0.07 2.80 22.93
N GLU A 259 0.86 3.53 22.15
CA GLU A 259 1.38 3.06 20.85
C GLU A 259 2.36 1.91 20.99
N LEU A 260 3.25 1.94 21.99
CA LEU A 260 4.15 0.83 22.27
C LEU A 260 3.38 -0.44 22.66
N ARG A 261 2.37 -0.32 23.53
CA ARG A 261 1.51 -1.46 23.89
C ARG A 261 0.78 -2.01 22.67
N ARG A 262 0.24 -1.14 21.82
CA ARG A 262 -0.40 -1.54 20.58
C ARG A 262 0.58 -2.26 19.65
N LYS A 263 1.77 -1.70 19.39
CA LYS A 263 2.80 -2.34 18.55
C LYS A 263 3.22 -3.70 19.09
N ILE A 264 3.33 -3.85 20.41
CA ILE A 264 3.63 -5.14 21.06
C ILE A 264 2.49 -6.14 20.80
N ASN A 265 1.23 -5.71 20.90
CA ASN A 265 0.09 -6.56 20.57
C ASN A 265 0.07 -6.94 19.08
N ASP A 266 0.25 -5.98 18.17
CA ASP A 266 0.28 -6.23 16.72
C ASP A 266 1.42 -7.21 16.35
N GLN A 267 2.59 -7.06 16.97
CA GLN A 267 3.70 -8.02 16.85
C GLN A 267 3.34 -9.39 17.45
N GLY A 268 2.63 -9.43 18.57
CA GLY A 268 2.12 -10.65 19.18
C GLY A 268 1.15 -11.41 18.28
N ASP A 269 0.23 -10.69 17.64
CA ASP A 269 -0.72 -11.25 16.68
C ASP A 269 -0.02 -11.75 15.43
N MET A 270 0.99 -11.03 14.93
CA MET A 270 1.83 -11.49 13.83
C MET A 270 2.61 -12.77 14.22
N ILE A 271 3.17 -12.83 15.42
CA ILE A 271 3.85 -14.04 15.92
C ILE A 271 2.86 -15.20 16.03
N ASN A 272 1.64 -14.96 16.51
CA ASN A 272 0.60 -15.98 16.59
C ASN A 272 0.16 -16.45 15.20
N ALA A 273 0.05 -15.55 14.22
CA ALA A 273 -0.24 -15.88 12.83
C ALA A 273 0.90 -16.70 12.19
N MET A 274 2.17 -16.30 12.39
CA MET A 274 3.32 -17.08 11.95
C MET A 274 3.37 -18.45 12.64
N ARG A 275 3.09 -18.50 13.95
CA ARG A 275 3.03 -19.75 14.71
C ARG A 275 1.90 -20.65 14.24
N ALA A 276 0.75 -20.08 13.86
CA ALA A 276 -0.35 -20.82 13.26
C ALA A 276 0.04 -21.38 11.89
N GLN A 277 0.76 -20.62 11.05
CA GLN A 277 1.28 -21.11 9.77
C GLN A 277 2.36 -22.19 9.92
N VAL A 278 3.19 -22.10 10.96
CA VAL A 278 4.21 -23.12 11.28
C VAL A 278 3.56 -24.35 11.94
N GLY A 279 2.54 -24.16 12.77
CA GLY A 279 1.80 -25.23 13.46
C GLY A 279 0.80 -25.97 12.57
N SER A 280 0.21 -25.30 11.57
CA SER A 280 -0.66 -25.91 10.56
C SER A 280 0.10 -26.71 9.51
N LYS A 281 1.43 -26.56 9.45
CA LYS A 281 2.31 -27.40 8.65
C LYS A 281 2.68 -28.67 9.43
N GLN A 282 1.67 -29.40 9.91
CA GLN A 282 1.83 -30.81 10.24
C GLN A 282 2.23 -31.54 8.95
N ILE A 283 3.37 -32.22 9.02
CA ILE A 283 3.95 -33.02 7.96
C ILE A 283 2.98 -34.18 7.66
N PHE A 284 2.05 -33.98 6.73
CA PHE A 284 1.42 -35.08 6.02
C PHE A 284 2.44 -35.58 4.99
N LEU A 285 3.16 -36.62 5.35
CA LEU A 285 3.91 -37.45 4.40
C LEU A 285 2.90 -38.14 3.48
N PRO A 286 2.88 -37.83 2.16
CA PRO A 286 2.14 -38.63 1.20
C PRO A 286 2.98 -39.86 0.88
N THR A 287 2.41 -41.03 1.13
CA THR A 287 2.90 -42.30 0.60
C THR A 287 2.99 -42.23 -0.92
N THR A 288 4.15 -42.63 -1.42
CA THR A 288 4.55 -42.49 -2.81
C THR A 288 3.91 -43.55 -3.69
N SER A 289 3.23 -43.12 -4.77
CA SER A 289 3.11 -43.93 -5.97
C SER A 289 3.32 -43.09 -7.23
N LYS A 290 4.54 -43.25 -7.76
CA LYS A 290 4.95 -43.26 -9.17
C LYS A 290 4.67 -42.06 -10.11
N THR A 291 5.80 -41.65 -10.71
CA THR A 291 6.06 -41.19 -12.11
C THR A 291 5.80 -39.74 -12.50
N GLY A 292 6.89 -39.03 -12.85
CA GLY A 292 6.89 -37.81 -13.69
C GLY A 292 7.84 -36.71 -13.19
N PRO A 293 8.88 -36.29 -13.95
CA PRO A 293 9.96 -35.45 -13.45
C PRO A 293 9.68 -33.97 -13.71
N GLU A 294 9.44 -33.18 -12.66
CA GLU A 294 9.62 -31.73 -12.73
C GLU A 294 10.50 -31.29 -11.56
N SER A 295 11.65 -30.75 -11.93
CA SER A 295 12.75 -30.42 -11.05
C SER A 295 12.44 -29.13 -10.30
N SER A 296 12.16 -29.28 -9.01
CA SER A 296 12.21 -28.22 -8.02
C SER A 296 13.59 -27.53 -8.04
N ILE A 297 13.60 -26.25 -8.43
CA ILE A 297 14.77 -25.35 -8.38
C ILE A 297 15.16 -24.97 -6.93
N LEU A 298 14.49 -25.53 -5.92
CA LEU A 298 14.63 -25.13 -4.51
C LEU A 298 15.38 -26.11 -3.59
N ASP A 299 16.11 -27.10 -4.13
CA ASP A 299 16.88 -28.03 -3.27
C ASP A 299 18.41 -28.03 -3.50
N ALA A 300 18.94 -26.99 -4.16
CA ALA A 300 20.35 -26.96 -4.60
C ALA A 300 21.27 -26.01 -3.82
N ILE A 301 20.93 -25.57 -2.61
CA ILE A 301 21.87 -24.82 -1.77
C ILE A 301 22.17 -25.63 -0.50
N PRO A 302 23.36 -26.26 -0.38
CA PRO A 302 23.72 -26.99 0.82
C PRO A 302 23.90 -25.99 1.98
N VAL A 303 22.87 -25.85 2.81
CA VAL A 303 22.80 -24.93 3.97
C VAL A 303 24.01 -25.06 4.90
N ARG A 304 24.63 -26.25 4.94
CA ARG A 304 25.89 -26.47 5.67
C ARG A 304 27.09 -25.68 5.13
N LYS A 305 27.14 -25.39 3.82
CA LYS A 305 28.21 -24.58 3.24
C LYS A 305 27.98 -23.10 3.47
N THR A 306 26.74 -22.61 3.36
CA THR A 306 26.43 -21.19 3.58
C THR A 306 26.62 -20.78 5.04
N LEU A 307 26.24 -21.63 6.00
CA LEU A 307 26.45 -21.36 7.42
C LEU A 307 27.94 -21.25 7.80
N LYS A 308 28.81 -22.05 7.16
CA LYS A 308 30.27 -21.96 7.36
C LYS A 308 30.83 -20.64 6.85
N TRP A 309 30.38 -20.17 5.69
CA TRP A 309 30.82 -18.88 5.14
C TRP A 309 30.36 -17.71 6.02
N ILE A 310 29.13 -17.75 6.53
CA ILE A 310 28.62 -16.74 7.47
C ILE A 310 29.49 -16.70 8.73
N ALA A 311 29.81 -17.86 9.32
CA ALA A 311 30.67 -17.93 10.50
C ALA A 311 32.08 -17.36 10.24
N VAL A 312 32.67 -17.61 9.07
CA VAL A 312 33.98 -17.05 8.68
C VAL A 312 33.90 -15.53 8.56
N VAL A 313 32.87 -14.99 7.92
CA VAL A 313 32.70 -13.54 7.78
C VAL A 313 32.55 -12.87 9.15
N VAL A 314 31.75 -13.45 10.05
CA VAL A 314 31.58 -12.94 11.42
C VAL A 314 32.91 -12.91 12.18
N MET A 315 33.73 -13.97 12.06
CA MET A 315 35.04 -14.03 12.71
C MET A 315 36.03 -13.00 12.15
N VAL A 316 36.00 -12.74 10.85
CA VAL A 316 36.85 -11.69 10.22
C VAL A 316 36.45 -10.30 10.72
N VAL A 317 35.15 -10.01 10.81
CA VAL A 317 34.66 -8.72 11.32
C VAL A 317 35.03 -8.53 12.80
N LEU A 318 34.87 -9.57 13.62
CA LEU A 318 35.28 -9.55 15.03
C LEU A 318 36.80 -9.32 15.17
N GLY A 319 37.61 -10.02 14.38
CA GLY A 319 39.07 -9.85 14.37
C GLY A 319 39.49 -8.43 13.98
N ALA A 320 38.86 -7.84 12.96
CA ALA A 320 39.12 -6.47 12.54
C ALA A 320 38.75 -5.45 13.63
N ASN A 321 37.63 -5.65 14.33
CA ASN A 321 37.19 -4.77 15.41
C ASN A 321 38.14 -4.82 16.62
N ILE A 322 38.58 -6.02 17.00
CA ILE A 322 39.58 -6.21 18.06
C ILE A 322 40.92 -5.58 17.67
N PHE A 323 41.34 -5.70 16.41
CA PHE A 323 42.56 -5.08 15.92
C PHE A 323 42.50 -3.56 15.96
N LEU A 324 41.39 -2.95 15.51
CA LEU A 324 41.19 -1.50 15.60
C LEU A 324 41.21 -1.00 17.05
N PHE A 325 40.58 -1.74 17.96
CA PHE A 325 40.62 -1.43 19.39
C PHE A 325 42.04 -1.52 19.97
N PHE A 326 42.82 -2.50 19.54
CA PHE A 326 44.22 -2.66 19.95
C PHE A 326 45.10 -1.52 19.41
N VAL A 327 44.92 -1.10 18.15
CA VAL A 327 45.63 0.04 17.56
C VAL A 327 45.29 1.35 18.29
N ALA A 328 44.01 1.57 18.61
CA ALA A 328 43.59 2.71 19.40
C ALA A 328 44.23 2.72 20.80
N SER A 329 44.27 1.55 21.45
CA SER A 329 44.88 1.38 22.77
C SER A 329 46.42 1.54 22.75
N MET A 330 47.09 1.09 21.68
CA MET A 330 48.52 1.35 21.51
C MET A 330 48.79 2.85 21.27
N LYS A 331 47.91 3.55 20.54
CA LYS A 331 48.07 4.99 20.32
C LYS A 331 47.96 5.79 21.62
N SER A 332 47.15 5.36 22.58
CA SER A 332 47.12 5.97 23.93
C SER A 332 48.33 5.59 24.79
N ALA A 333 48.93 4.42 24.58
CA ALA A 333 50.08 3.95 25.36
C ALA A 333 51.44 4.49 24.86
N PHE A 334 51.54 4.86 23.58
CA PHE A 334 52.75 5.41 22.94
C PHE A 334 52.63 6.89 22.54
N GLY A 335 51.53 7.55 22.92
CA GLY A 335 51.38 8.99 22.80
C GLY A 335 52.34 9.69 23.74
N THR A 336 53.52 10.04 23.23
CA THR A 336 54.45 10.94 23.90
C THR A 336 53.84 12.33 23.91
N ASP A 337 53.59 12.84 25.12
CA ASP A 337 53.20 14.22 25.37
C ASP A 337 54.21 15.16 24.72
N SER A 338 53.83 15.71 23.57
CA SER A 338 54.46 16.88 23.00
C SER A 338 53.48 18.04 23.11
N SER A 339 53.66 18.79 24.18
CA SER A 339 53.12 20.11 24.40
C SER A 339 53.63 21.07 23.33
N SER A 340 52.70 21.73 22.63
CA SER A 340 52.83 22.98 21.87
C SER A 340 51.49 23.21 21.18
N ALA A 341 50.88 24.38 21.05
CA ALA A 341 51.05 25.69 21.61
C ALA A 341 49.78 26.47 21.17
N ILE A 342 49.30 27.35 22.04
CA ILE A 342 48.41 28.50 21.86
C ILE A 342 48.13 28.88 20.38
N ASN A 343 46.99 28.41 19.86
CA ASN A 343 46.20 29.11 18.83
C ASN A 343 44.80 28.48 18.86
N PRO A 344 43.68 29.23 19.05
CA PRO A 344 42.34 28.68 18.96
C PRO A 344 41.96 28.52 17.48
N GLN A 345 42.76 27.76 16.75
CA GLN A 345 42.39 27.30 15.43
C GLN A 345 41.53 26.06 15.66
N ILE A 346 40.22 26.26 15.47
CA ILE A 346 39.12 25.27 15.47
C ILE A 346 39.68 23.84 15.48
N GLN A 347 39.62 23.18 16.65
CA GLN A 347 40.00 21.80 16.77
C GLN A 347 38.96 20.95 16.05
N LEU A 348 39.12 20.83 14.74
CA LEU A 348 38.38 19.88 13.92
C LEU A 348 38.75 18.48 14.41
N GLU A 349 37.72 17.69 14.69
CA GLU A 349 37.85 16.29 15.08
C GLU A 349 38.66 15.53 14.02
N TRP A 350 39.35 14.46 14.42
CA TRP A 350 40.28 13.75 13.53
C TRP A 350 39.62 13.23 12.24
N TRP A 351 38.32 12.97 12.26
CA TRP A 351 37.54 12.52 11.11
C TRP A 351 37.18 13.67 10.15
N GLU A 352 37.05 14.90 10.65
CA GLU A 352 36.80 16.10 9.84
C GLU A 352 38.04 16.50 9.02
N ARG A 353 39.23 16.13 9.48
CA ARG A 353 40.50 16.38 8.76
C ARG A 353 40.68 15.50 7.52
N MET A 354 39.92 14.40 7.41
CA MET A 354 39.98 13.53 6.24
C MET A 354 38.81 13.86 5.29
N PRO A 355 39.08 14.29 4.04
CA PRO A 355 38.04 14.83 3.14
C PRO A 355 36.96 13.81 2.76
N VAL A 356 37.28 12.51 2.80
CA VAL A 356 36.32 11.44 2.52
C VAL A 356 35.41 11.19 3.72
N PHE A 357 35.97 11.16 4.93
CA PHE A 357 35.19 10.93 6.15
C PHE A 357 34.36 12.15 6.54
N SER A 358 34.88 13.36 6.30
CA SER A 358 34.09 14.59 6.41
C SER A 358 32.86 14.56 5.49
N LYS A 359 33.02 14.19 4.21
CA LYS A 359 31.88 14.06 3.28
C LYS A 359 30.88 13.01 3.70
N ILE A 360 31.34 11.87 4.23
CA ILE A 360 30.46 10.81 4.72
C ILE A 360 29.73 11.28 5.99
N GLY A 361 30.43 11.92 6.92
CA GLY A 361 29.85 12.49 8.13
C GLY A 361 28.79 13.54 7.83
N TRP A 362 29.08 14.49 6.92
CA TRP A 362 28.11 15.48 6.47
C TRP A 362 26.95 14.86 5.70
N PHE A 363 27.20 13.87 4.84
CA PHE A 363 26.11 13.15 4.15
C PHE A 363 25.18 12.45 5.14
N PHE A 364 25.71 11.83 6.20
CA PHE A 364 24.89 11.22 7.24
C PHE A 364 24.23 12.26 8.14
N SER A 365 24.91 13.37 8.49
CA SER A 365 24.33 14.48 9.24
C SER A 365 23.14 15.07 8.50
N GLU A 366 23.31 15.43 7.22
CA GLU A 366 22.23 15.96 6.39
C GLU A 366 21.10 14.94 6.22
N TYR A 367 21.41 13.66 6.02
CA TYR A 367 20.39 12.61 5.86
C TYR A 367 19.63 12.32 7.17
N LEU A 368 20.29 12.41 8.33
CA LEU A 368 19.66 12.21 9.64
C LEU A 368 18.93 13.46 10.14
N GLU A 369 19.46 14.66 9.93
CA GLU A 369 18.81 15.94 10.27
C GLU A 369 17.54 16.17 9.45
N HIS A 370 17.51 15.73 8.18
CA HIS A 370 16.30 15.87 7.35
C HIS A 370 15.13 15.00 7.83
N ASP A 371 15.40 13.91 8.56
CA ASP A 371 14.36 13.00 9.04
C ASP A 371 13.98 13.21 10.53
N TRP A 372 14.75 14.01 11.30
CA TRP A 372 14.56 14.15 12.76
C TRP A 372 14.43 15.58 13.31
N ALA A 373 14.65 16.64 12.53
CA ALA A 373 14.62 18.01 13.04
C ALA A 373 13.25 18.69 12.85
N SER A 374 12.35 18.51 13.82
CA SER A 374 11.30 19.51 14.13
C SER A 374 11.43 20.08 15.55
N THR A 375 12.59 19.92 16.17
CA THR A 375 12.86 20.39 17.55
C THR A 375 14.21 21.10 17.72
N SER A 376 14.90 21.52 16.64
CA SER A 376 16.23 22.15 16.74
C SER A 376 16.30 23.63 16.34
N ASP A 377 15.16 24.32 16.17
CA ASP A 377 15.17 25.77 15.88
C ASP A 377 15.86 26.58 17.01
N ASP A 378 15.78 26.12 18.25
CA ASP A 378 16.45 26.79 19.39
C ASP A 378 17.98 26.61 19.37
N GLU A 379 18.50 25.49 18.85
CA GLU A 379 19.94 25.22 18.83
C GLU A 379 20.63 25.86 17.61
N ILE A 380 19.91 25.99 16.49
CA ILE A 380 20.37 26.72 15.31
C ILE A 380 20.42 28.22 15.60
N SER A 381 19.46 28.79 16.34
CA SER A 381 19.49 30.21 16.74
C SER A 381 20.68 30.53 17.67
N SER A 382 20.96 29.63 18.62
CA SER A 382 22.11 29.72 19.54
C SER A 382 23.45 29.74 18.79
N ASN A 383 23.62 28.91 17.76
CA ASN A 383 24.85 28.90 16.96
C ASN A 383 24.94 30.09 15.99
N TYR A 384 23.81 30.62 15.52
CA TYR A 384 23.76 31.82 14.67
C TYR A 384 24.16 33.07 15.47
N ASP A 385 23.61 33.27 16.67
CA ASP A 385 23.98 34.39 17.55
C ASP A 385 25.44 34.33 17.98
N LYS A 386 26.01 33.12 18.12
CA LYS A 386 27.42 32.94 18.47
C LYS A 386 28.39 33.29 17.33
N ILE A 387 27.97 33.12 16.08
CA ILE A 387 28.79 33.41 14.89
C ILE A 387 28.65 34.87 14.45
N PHE A 388 27.45 35.46 14.61
CA PHE A 388 27.15 36.81 14.11
C PHE A 388 27.05 37.88 15.20
N GLY A 389 27.12 37.50 16.47
CA GLY A 389 27.31 38.43 17.59
C GLY A 389 26.21 39.48 17.70
N VAL A 390 24.96 39.04 17.87
CA VAL A 390 23.84 39.88 18.31
C VAL A 390 23.58 39.64 19.79
#